data_AF-A0A9D8RCQ3-F1
#
_entry.id   AF-A0A9D8RCQ3-F1
#
_cell.length_a   1.000
_cell.length_b   1.000
_cell.length_c   1.000
_cell.angle_alpha   90.00
_cell.angle_beta   90.00
_cell.angle_gamma   90.00
#
_symmetry.space_group_name_H-M   'P 1'
#
loop_
_entity.id
_entity.type
_entity.pdbx_description
1 polymer ?
#
loop_
_entity_poly.entity_id
_entity_poly.type
_entity_poly.pdbx_seq_one_letter_code
_entity_poly.pdbx_strand_id
1 'polypeptide(L)'
;MPSQITHLAVAKRFIEKHPHVIKDMQRFFDGSVVPDLDSDKGRSHYGIRTEKDDILKYNREKVNPEKFLATHNLSDDFDKGQYLHLYVDYKCYNEFLLDYFHQDKPSKQINIDIYEASRRDDEYLSKKYGVTYADTSYAHELEVLNATWDNEAAEKRRQPGCCFDMPYDLDALEKFIEKMSDTELPEM
;
A
#
# COMPACT_ATOMS: atom_id res chain seq x y z
N MET A 1 5.68 -1.07 -0.25
CA MET A 1 4.28 -0.71 -0.53
C MET A 1 3.79 0.00 0.72
N PRO A 2 2.86 0.95 0.60
CA PRO A 2 1.91 1.20 1.68
C PRO A 2 1.60 -0.09 2.44
N SER A 3 1.46 0.00 3.75
CA SER A 3 1.04 -1.15 4.55
C SER A 3 -0.42 -1.49 4.28
N GLN A 4 -0.84 -2.68 4.70
CA GLN A 4 -2.26 -3.07 4.57
C GLN A 4 -3.16 -2.15 5.39
N ILE A 5 -2.70 -1.65 6.55
CA ILE A 5 -3.43 -0.64 7.32
C ILE A 5 -3.57 0.68 6.52
N THR A 6 -2.56 1.07 5.75
CA THR A 6 -2.66 2.24 4.86
C THR A 6 -3.76 2.03 3.82
N HIS A 7 -3.83 0.86 3.18
CA HIS A 7 -4.89 0.54 2.23
C HIS A 7 -6.27 0.54 2.88
N LEU A 8 -6.42 -0.06 4.07
CA LEU A 8 -7.67 -0.05 4.83
C LEU A 8 -8.10 1.36 5.24
N ALA A 9 -7.15 2.22 5.63
CA ALA A 9 -7.43 3.62 5.95
C ALA A 9 -7.96 4.39 4.73
N VAL A 10 -7.32 4.23 3.56
CA VAL A 10 -7.81 4.83 2.31
C VAL A 10 -9.19 4.28 1.95
N ALA A 11 -9.39 2.96 2.02
CA ALA A 11 -10.65 2.31 1.68
C ALA A 11 -11.79 2.79 2.60
N LYS A 12 -11.55 2.89 3.91
CA LYS A 12 -12.54 3.40 4.86
C LYS A 12 -12.89 4.84 4.55
N ARG A 13 -11.86 5.67 4.33
CA ARG A 13 -12.05 7.09 4.02
C ARG A 13 -12.77 7.30 2.69
N PHE A 14 -12.51 6.44 1.71
CA PHE A 14 -13.24 6.41 0.44
C PHE A 14 -14.73 6.13 0.66
N ILE A 15 -15.08 5.10 1.43
CA ILE A 15 -16.49 4.78 1.74
C ILE A 15 -17.20 5.96 2.41
N GLU A 16 -16.53 6.63 3.36
CA GLU A 16 -17.07 7.81 4.05
C GLU A 16 -17.39 8.97 3.09
N LYS A 17 -16.53 9.19 2.09
CA LYS A 17 -16.68 10.26 1.09
C LYS A 17 -17.66 9.89 -0.02
N HIS A 18 -17.79 8.60 -0.33
CA HIS A 18 -18.55 8.07 -1.45
C HIS A 18 -19.59 7.02 -1.02
N PRO A 19 -20.53 7.35 -0.11
CA PRO A 19 -21.39 6.38 0.58
C PRO A 19 -22.37 5.61 -0.32
N HIS A 20 -22.46 5.97 -1.61
CA HIS A 20 -23.34 5.32 -2.59
C HIS A 20 -22.59 4.46 -3.62
N VAL A 21 -21.25 4.54 -3.65
CA VAL A 21 -20.41 3.84 -4.64
C VAL A 21 -20.17 2.38 -4.22
N ILE A 22 -20.01 2.17 -2.91
CA ILE A 22 -19.74 0.86 -2.31
C ILE A 22 -20.99 0.35 -1.61
N LYS A 23 -21.44 -0.85 -1.99
CA LYS A 23 -22.65 -1.50 -1.47
C LYS A 23 -22.30 -2.59 -0.45
N ASP A 24 -21.19 -3.29 -0.68
CA ASP A 24 -20.64 -4.34 0.17
C ASP A 24 -19.26 -3.89 0.69
N MET A 25 -19.26 -3.32 1.90
CA MET A 25 -18.06 -2.81 2.55
C MET A 25 -17.05 -3.92 2.84
N GLN A 26 -17.51 -5.12 3.22
CA GLN A 26 -16.62 -6.22 3.57
C GLN A 26 -15.85 -6.67 2.33
N ARG A 27 -16.54 -6.86 1.19
CA ARG A 27 -15.89 -7.19 -0.08
C ARG A 27 -14.92 -6.11 -0.53
N PHE A 28 -15.24 -4.84 -0.32
CA PHE A 28 -14.35 -3.73 -0.66
C PHE A 28 -13.07 -3.75 0.18
N PHE A 29 -13.17 -3.96 1.50
CA PHE A 29 -12.00 -4.10 2.36
C PHE A 29 -11.16 -5.32 2.00
N ASP A 30 -11.80 -6.46 1.75
CA ASP A 30 -11.15 -7.68 1.30
C ASP A 30 -10.36 -7.44 0.00
N GLY A 31 -11.00 -6.82 -1.00
CA GLY A 31 -10.32 -6.45 -2.25
C GLY A 31 -9.15 -5.51 -2.04
N SER A 32 -9.23 -4.60 -1.07
CA SER A 32 -8.17 -3.61 -0.80
C SER A 32 -6.88 -4.18 -0.18
N VAL A 33 -6.89 -5.45 0.25
CA VAL A 33 -5.73 -6.10 0.89
C VAL A 33 -5.30 -7.39 0.19
N VAL A 34 -6.16 -8.03 -0.59
CA VAL A 34 -5.85 -9.31 -1.26
C VAL A 34 -4.62 -9.28 -2.16
N PRO A 35 -4.32 -8.23 -2.94
CA PRO A 35 -3.10 -8.20 -3.74
C PRO A 35 -1.83 -8.41 -2.91
N ASP A 36 -1.87 -8.01 -1.64
CA ASP A 36 -0.81 -8.14 -0.67
C ASP A 36 -0.67 -9.51 -0.02
N LEU A 37 -1.66 -10.38 -0.18
CA LEU A 37 -1.60 -11.76 0.31
C LEU A 37 -0.96 -12.72 -0.69
N ASP A 38 -0.88 -12.33 -1.96
CA ASP A 38 -0.24 -13.17 -2.99
C ASP A 38 1.28 -13.21 -2.80
N SER A 39 1.86 -14.40 -2.91
CA SER A 39 3.30 -14.62 -2.90
C SER A 39 3.97 -14.12 -4.18
N ASP A 40 3.26 -14.12 -5.32
CA ASP A 40 3.73 -13.56 -6.58
C ASP A 40 3.25 -12.11 -6.73
N LYS A 41 4.04 -11.19 -6.20
CA LYS A 41 3.76 -9.75 -6.27
C LYS A 41 3.71 -9.20 -7.69
N GLY A 42 4.51 -9.74 -8.60
CA GLY A 42 4.50 -9.30 -10.00
C GLY A 42 3.17 -9.63 -10.67
N ARG A 43 2.60 -10.80 -10.36
CA ARG A 43 1.28 -11.19 -10.80
C ARG A 43 0.18 -10.34 -10.14
N SER A 44 0.15 -10.28 -8.81
CA SER A 44 -0.96 -9.63 -8.09
C SER A 44 -1.00 -8.12 -8.25
N HIS A 45 0.16 -7.48 -8.45
CA HIS A 45 0.23 -6.03 -8.67
C HIS A 45 0.32 -5.65 -10.15
N TYR A 46 0.25 -6.64 -11.05
CA TYR A 46 0.35 -6.43 -12.51
C TYR A 46 1.68 -5.79 -12.96
N GLY A 47 2.69 -5.81 -12.09
CA GLY A 47 4.00 -5.24 -12.35
C GLY A 47 4.79 -5.96 -13.45
N ILE A 48 5.81 -5.27 -13.96
CA ILE A 48 6.78 -5.86 -14.88
C ILE A 48 8.00 -6.25 -14.07
N ARG A 49 8.60 -7.41 -14.39
CA ARG A 49 9.83 -7.85 -13.72
C ARG A 49 10.98 -6.98 -14.20
N THR A 50 11.45 -6.11 -13.31
CA THR A 50 12.63 -5.27 -13.52
C THR A 50 13.80 -5.76 -12.66
N GLU A 51 15.02 -5.57 -13.17
CA GLU A 51 16.23 -5.79 -12.36
C GLU A 51 16.25 -4.82 -11.17
N LYS A 52 16.77 -5.29 -10.03
CA LYS A 52 16.79 -4.54 -8.75
C LYS A 52 17.95 -3.55 -8.63
N ASP A 53 18.81 -3.48 -9.64
CA ASP A 53 19.97 -2.60 -9.70
C ASP A 53 19.59 -1.12 -9.89
N ASP A 54 18.43 -0.84 -10.49
CA ASP A 54 17.80 0.47 -10.53
C ASP A 54 16.56 0.51 -9.61
N ILE A 55 16.74 1.00 -8.38
CA ILE A 55 15.66 1.05 -7.37
C ILE A 55 14.49 1.94 -7.78
N LEU A 56 14.76 3.02 -8.52
CA LEU A 56 13.73 3.94 -9.00
C LEU A 56 12.88 3.23 -10.04
N LYS A 57 13.51 2.65 -11.07
CA LYS A 57 12.81 1.90 -12.11
C LYS A 57 12.08 0.69 -11.52
N TYR A 58 12.74 -0.07 -10.65
CA TYR A 58 12.16 -1.21 -9.96
C TYR A 58 10.90 -0.83 -9.19
N ASN A 59 10.90 0.27 -8.44
CA ASN A 59 9.70 0.68 -7.68
C ASN A 59 8.57 1.20 -8.57
N ARG A 60 8.88 1.94 -9.65
CA ARG A 60 7.86 2.50 -10.55
C ARG A 60 7.13 1.44 -11.38
N GLU A 61 7.80 0.34 -11.70
CA GLU A 61 7.26 -0.75 -12.53
C GLU A 61 6.61 -1.89 -11.72
N LYS A 62 6.58 -1.79 -10.38
CA LYS A 62 5.98 -2.80 -9.49
C LYS A 62 4.48 -2.97 -9.66
N VAL A 63 3.78 -1.89 -10.02
CA VAL A 63 2.31 -1.85 -9.96
C VAL A 63 1.75 -1.23 -11.22
N ASN A 64 0.73 -1.86 -11.81
CA ASN A 64 0.10 -1.39 -13.04
C ASN A 64 -1.44 -1.49 -12.98
N PRO A 65 -2.12 -0.44 -12.48
CA PRO A 65 -3.58 -0.40 -12.42
C PRO A 65 -4.26 -0.48 -13.79
N GLU A 66 -3.65 0.08 -14.85
CA GLU A 66 -4.19 0.03 -16.21
C GLU A 66 -4.28 -1.40 -16.74
N LYS A 67 -3.26 -2.22 -16.45
CA LYS A 67 -3.26 -3.62 -16.83
C LYS A 67 -4.30 -4.45 -16.07
N PHE A 68 -4.64 -4.07 -14.84
CA PHE A 68 -5.76 -4.66 -14.11
C PHE A 68 -7.10 -4.35 -14.82
N LEU A 69 -7.34 -3.09 -15.19
CA LEU A 69 -8.54 -2.66 -15.91
C LEU A 69 -8.69 -3.30 -17.29
N ALA A 70 -7.57 -3.69 -17.93
CA ALA A 70 -7.61 -4.40 -19.20
C ALA A 70 -8.24 -5.81 -19.11
N THR A 71 -8.34 -6.39 -17.91
CA THR A 71 -8.88 -7.76 -17.72
C THR A 71 -9.98 -7.87 -16.66
N HIS A 72 -10.29 -6.81 -15.91
CA HIS A 72 -11.30 -6.79 -14.86
C HIS A 72 -12.28 -5.67 -15.09
N ASN A 73 -13.56 -5.89 -14.78
CA ASN A 73 -14.54 -4.82 -14.70
C ASN A 73 -14.80 -4.44 -13.24
N LEU A 74 -14.98 -3.14 -12.97
CA LEU A 74 -15.25 -2.66 -11.61
C LEU A 74 -16.74 -2.85 -11.24
N SER A 75 -17.30 -3.99 -11.61
CA SER A 75 -18.73 -4.29 -11.49
C SER A 75 -19.14 -4.71 -10.07
N ASP A 76 -18.20 -5.26 -9.30
CA ASP A 76 -18.39 -5.59 -7.89
C ASP A 76 -17.41 -4.84 -6.97
N ASP A 77 -17.74 -4.76 -5.69
CA ASP A 77 -16.96 -3.98 -4.74
C ASP A 77 -15.62 -4.63 -4.36
N PHE A 78 -15.44 -5.93 -4.60
CA PHE A 78 -14.14 -6.56 -4.42
C PHE A 78 -13.14 -6.09 -5.47
N ASP A 79 -13.55 -6.06 -6.74
CA ASP A 79 -12.69 -5.56 -7.83
C ASP A 79 -12.42 -4.06 -7.71
N LYS A 80 -13.40 -3.28 -7.21
CA LYS A 80 -13.14 -1.87 -6.85
C LYS A 80 -12.10 -1.74 -5.74
N GLY A 81 -12.15 -2.60 -4.72
CA GLY A 81 -11.16 -2.65 -3.64
C GLY A 81 -9.76 -2.98 -4.17
N GLN A 82 -9.65 -4.00 -5.03
CA GLN A 82 -8.38 -4.37 -5.68
C GLN A 82 -7.83 -3.22 -6.52
N TYR A 83 -8.68 -2.57 -7.33
CA TYR A 83 -8.24 -1.41 -8.11
C TYR A 83 -7.74 -0.28 -7.23
N LEU A 84 -8.48 0.07 -6.17
CA LEU A 84 -8.07 1.13 -5.24
C LEU A 84 -6.73 0.80 -4.59
N HIS A 85 -6.50 -0.46 -4.19
CA HIS A 85 -5.21 -0.92 -3.71
C HIS A 85 -4.09 -0.61 -4.71
N LEU A 86 -4.23 -1.10 -5.95
CA LEU A 86 -3.22 -0.92 -7.00
C LEU A 86 -2.98 0.56 -7.32
N TYR A 87 -4.05 1.36 -7.32
CA TYR A 87 -3.97 2.79 -7.57
C TYR A 87 -3.19 3.53 -6.48
N VAL A 88 -3.50 3.24 -5.20
CA VAL A 88 -2.79 3.79 -4.04
C VAL A 88 -1.31 3.44 -4.13
N ASP A 89 -1.00 2.19 -4.44
CA ASP A 89 0.36 1.70 -4.59
C ASP A 89 1.12 2.42 -5.71
N TYR A 90 0.50 2.52 -6.89
CA TYR A 90 1.04 3.22 -8.03
C TYR A 90 1.37 4.68 -7.69
N LYS A 91 0.44 5.38 -7.03
CA LYS A 91 0.62 6.78 -6.62
C LYS A 91 1.66 6.93 -5.51
N CYS A 92 1.74 5.97 -4.61
CA CYS A 92 2.78 5.95 -3.59
C CYS A 92 4.17 5.91 -4.23
N TYR A 93 4.39 4.99 -5.17
CA TYR A 93 5.71 4.83 -5.82
C TYR A 93 6.06 5.91 -6.84
N ASN A 94 5.07 6.40 -7.60
CA ASN A 94 5.31 7.30 -8.72
C ASN A 94 5.12 8.79 -8.36
N GLU A 95 4.57 9.10 -7.19
CA GLU A 95 4.36 10.49 -6.75
C GLU A 95 4.82 10.71 -5.31
N PHE A 96 4.25 9.99 -4.34
CA PHE A 96 4.44 10.30 -2.90
C PHE A 96 5.88 10.08 -2.42
N LEU A 97 6.51 8.97 -2.86
CA LEU A 97 7.88 8.60 -2.49
C LEU A 97 8.91 8.96 -3.57
N LEU A 98 8.48 9.61 -4.65
CA LEU A 98 9.33 9.80 -5.83
C LEU A 98 10.63 10.53 -5.47
N ASP A 99 10.52 11.67 -4.79
CA ASP A 99 11.68 12.46 -4.38
C ASP A 99 12.59 11.69 -3.42
N TYR A 100 12.01 10.80 -2.59
CA TYR A 100 12.78 9.95 -1.68
C TYR A 100 13.61 8.91 -2.43
N PHE A 101 13.06 8.33 -3.50
CA PHE A 101 13.79 7.38 -4.35
C PHE A 101 14.91 8.01 -5.17
N HIS A 102 14.89 9.32 -5.38
CA HIS A 102 15.94 10.06 -6.07
C HIS A 102 17.14 10.41 -5.18
N GLN A 103 17.06 10.13 -3.87
CA GLN A 103 18.18 10.40 -2.96
C GLN A 103 19.35 9.45 -3.22
N ASP A 104 20.56 9.94 -3.05
CA ASP A 104 21.80 9.14 -3.12
C ASP A 104 21.94 8.27 -1.86
N LYS A 105 21.09 7.25 -1.75
CA LYS A 105 21.03 6.28 -0.65
C LYS A 105 21.09 4.86 -1.20
N PRO A 106 21.79 3.93 -0.53
CA PRO A 106 21.73 2.52 -0.89
C PRO A 106 20.29 2.00 -0.84
N SER A 107 19.87 1.20 -1.83
CA SER A 107 18.51 0.64 -1.91
C SER A 107 18.09 -0.12 -0.65
N LYS A 108 19.05 -0.73 0.05
CA LYS A 108 18.81 -1.41 1.33
C LYS A 108 18.36 -0.43 2.42
N GLN A 109 18.97 0.75 2.49
CA GLN A 109 18.60 1.79 3.45
C GLN A 109 17.21 2.35 3.14
N ILE A 110 16.94 2.65 1.87
CA ILE A 110 15.61 3.11 1.41
C ILE A 110 14.50 2.13 1.84
N ASN A 111 14.72 0.82 1.66
CA ASN A 111 13.74 -0.18 2.06
C ASN A 111 13.51 -0.24 3.58
N ILE A 112 14.55 0.00 4.38
CA ILE A 112 14.43 0.04 5.85
C ILE A 112 13.65 1.28 6.27
N ASP A 113 13.98 2.45 5.72
CA ASP A 113 13.31 3.72 5.99
C ASP A 113 11.80 3.65 5.69
N ILE A 114 11.45 3.10 4.52
CA ILE A 114 10.04 2.94 4.13
C ILE A 114 9.31 1.98 5.07
N TYR A 115 9.95 0.88 5.46
CA TYR A 115 9.33 -0.08 6.38
C TYR A 115 9.10 0.54 7.77
N GLU A 116 10.06 1.31 8.30
CA GLU A 116 9.86 2.00 9.59
C GLU A 116 8.78 3.10 9.50
N ALA A 117 8.68 3.79 8.35
CA ALA A 117 7.57 4.69 8.08
C ALA A 117 6.24 3.95 8.13
N SER A 118 6.09 2.84 7.40
CA SER A 118 4.89 1.99 7.41
C SER A 118 4.50 1.57 8.83
N ARG A 119 5.46 1.15 9.66
CA ARG A 119 5.17 0.74 11.05
C ARG A 119 4.65 1.90 11.91
N ARG A 120 5.23 3.09 11.78
CA ARG A 120 4.70 4.30 12.44
C ARG A 120 3.29 4.61 11.94
N ASP A 121 3.10 4.53 10.65
CA ASP A 121 1.86 4.89 9.99
C ASP A 121 0.74 3.94 10.40
N ASP A 122 1.01 2.64 10.54
CA ASP A 122 0.03 1.65 11.01
C ASP A 122 -0.54 1.99 12.38
N GLU A 123 0.32 2.37 13.33
CA GLU A 123 -0.11 2.78 14.67
C GLU A 123 -0.99 4.04 14.60
N TYR A 124 -0.55 5.04 13.81
CA TYR A 124 -1.27 6.29 13.64
C TYR A 124 -2.64 6.09 12.98
N LEU A 125 -2.66 5.41 11.83
CA LEU A 125 -3.84 5.22 11.00
C LEU A 125 -4.86 4.30 11.67
N SER A 126 -4.42 3.23 12.35
CA SER A 126 -5.32 2.35 13.10
C SER A 126 -6.07 3.13 14.17
N LYS A 127 -5.37 4.01 14.90
CA LYS A 127 -6.00 4.86 15.92
C LYS A 127 -6.91 5.94 15.32
N LYS A 128 -6.47 6.59 14.25
CA LYS A 128 -7.18 7.72 13.65
C LYS A 128 -8.45 7.30 12.93
N TYR A 129 -8.34 6.29 12.07
CA TYR A 129 -9.44 5.81 11.24
C TYR A 129 -10.19 4.65 11.90
N GLY A 130 -9.67 4.05 12.98
CA GLY A 130 -10.30 2.89 13.61
C GLY A 130 -10.37 1.72 12.63
N VAL A 131 -9.24 1.44 11.97
CA VAL A 131 -9.08 0.31 11.03
C VAL A 131 -8.13 -0.72 11.61
N THR A 132 -8.42 -1.99 11.39
CA THR A 132 -7.62 -3.13 11.82
C THR A 132 -7.76 -4.27 10.82
N TYR A 133 -6.92 -5.29 10.90
CA TYR A 133 -7.05 -6.48 10.05
C TYR A 133 -8.37 -7.24 10.26
N ALA A 134 -9.02 -7.08 11.42
CA ALA A 134 -10.35 -7.64 11.71
C ALA A 134 -11.48 -7.03 10.88
N ASP A 135 -11.24 -5.91 10.19
CA ASP A 135 -12.18 -5.36 9.21
C ASP A 135 -12.20 -6.17 7.90
N THR A 136 -11.35 -7.19 7.77
CA THR A 136 -11.22 -8.05 6.59
C THR A 136 -11.55 -9.50 6.93
N SER A 137 -11.95 -10.27 5.92
CA SER A 137 -12.08 -11.73 5.99
C SER A 137 -10.72 -12.45 6.10
N TYR A 138 -9.61 -11.71 5.95
CA TYR A 138 -8.23 -12.21 5.88
C TYR A 138 -7.38 -11.80 7.09
N ALA A 139 -8.03 -11.53 8.23
CA ALA A 139 -7.35 -10.99 9.41
C ALA A 139 -6.14 -11.84 9.82
N HIS A 140 -6.28 -13.16 9.83
CA HIS A 140 -5.23 -14.08 10.24
C HIS A 140 -4.04 -14.06 9.27
N GLU A 141 -4.31 -14.10 7.96
CA GLU A 141 -3.29 -14.07 6.91
C GLU A 141 -2.49 -12.77 6.96
N LEU A 142 -3.15 -11.64 7.22
CA LEU A 142 -2.52 -10.34 7.37
C LEU A 142 -1.64 -10.26 8.61
N GLU A 143 -2.11 -10.80 9.74
CA GLU A 143 -1.31 -10.87 10.97
C GLU A 143 -0.04 -11.70 10.78
N VAL A 144 -0.15 -12.85 10.10
CA VAL A 144 1.00 -13.72 9.78
C VAL A 144 1.98 -13.04 8.83
N LEU A 145 1.47 -12.38 7.78
CA LEU A 145 2.29 -11.64 6.83
C LEU A 145 3.06 -10.51 7.53
N ASN A 146 2.36 -9.71 8.33
CA ASN A 146 2.96 -8.60 9.07
C ASN A 146 4.03 -9.09 10.06
N ALA A 147 3.76 -10.15 10.83
CA ALA A 147 4.73 -10.74 11.74
C ALA A 147 6.01 -11.23 11.01
N THR A 148 5.86 -11.74 9.78
CA THR A 148 7.01 -12.14 8.96
C THR A 148 7.88 -10.94 8.61
N TRP A 149 7.28 -9.83 8.15
CA TRP A 149 8.02 -8.60 7.85
C TRP A 149 8.66 -7.96 9.08
N ASP A 150 7.98 -7.99 10.23
CA ASP A 150 8.52 -7.52 11.51
C ASP A 150 9.80 -8.25 11.91
N ASN A 151 9.83 -9.56 11.73
CA ASN A 151 11.01 -10.38 11.99
C ASN A 151 12.17 -10.02 11.03
N GLU A 152 11.90 -9.93 9.73
CA GLU A 152 12.91 -9.54 8.73
C GLU A 152 13.50 -8.14 8.99
N ALA A 153 12.65 -7.19 9.39
CA ALA A 153 13.10 -5.85 9.72
C ALA A 153 13.89 -5.81 11.03
N ALA A 154 13.48 -6.58 12.05
CA ALA A 154 14.22 -6.69 13.30
C ALA A 154 15.67 -7.16 13.10
N GLU A 155 15.90 -8.10 12.18
CA GLU A 155 17.25 -8.53 11.81
C GLU A 155 18.06 -7.41 11.16
N LYS A 156 17.45 -6.63 10.26
CA LYS A 156 18.10 -5.49 9.58
C LYS A 156 18.46 -4.38 10.56
N ARG A 157 17.61 -4.09 11.55
CA ARG A 157 17.84 -3.08 12.60
C ARG A 157 19.06 -3.37 13.49
N ARG A 158 19.42 -4.65 13.67
CA ARG A 158 20.58 -5.05 14.49
C ARG A 158 21.94 -4.79 13.83
N GLN A 159 21.96 -4.33 12.58
CA GLN A 159 23.21 -4.06 11.88
C GLN A 159 23.87 -2.75 12.36
N PRO A 160 25.19 -2.73 12.63
CA PRO A 160 25.88 -1.53 13.07
C PRO A 160 25.74 -0.38 12.07
N GLY A 161 25.47 0.84 12.55
CA GLY A 161 25.32 2.03 11.71
C GLY A 161 23.95 2.22 11.07
N CYS A 162 22.95 1.40 11.44
CA CYS A 162 21.57 1.61 11.02
C CYS A 162 21.01 2.90 11.66
N CYS A 163 20.78 3.92 10.85
CA CYS A 163 19.98 5.10 11.18
C CYS A 163 18.74 5.10 10.30
N PHE A 164 17.63 5.66 10.79
CA PHE A 164 16.38 5.74 10.05
C PHE A 164 16.16 7.19 9.65
N ASP A 165 15.91 7.40 8.37
CA ASP A 165 15.45 8.69 7.87
C ASP A 165 13.99 8.55 7.45
N MET A 166 13.12 9.37 8.03
CA MET A 166 11.69 9.27 7.75
C MET A 166 11.41 9.94 6.40
N PRO A 167 10.89 9.21 5.40
CA PRO A 167 10.66 9.75 4.07
C PRO A 167 9.64 10.90 4.03
N TYR A 168 8.78 10.99 5.04
CA TYR A 168 7.73 11.99 5.17
C TYR A 168 7.22 12.09 6.62
N ASP A 169 6.55 13.20 6.93
CA ASP A 169 5.83 13.41 8.19
C ASP A 169 4.37 12.92 8.11
N LEU A 170 3.67 12.96 9.25
CA LEU A 170 2.27 12.51 9.33
C LEU A 170 1.31 13.44 8.55
N ASP A 171 1.62 14.74 8.44
CA ASP A 171 0.78 15.68 7.69
C ASP A 171 0.80 15.36 6.19
N ALA A 172 1.97 14.98 5.66
CA ALA A 172 2.12 14.53 4.28
C ALA A 172 1.40 13.20 4.04
N LEU A 173 1.50 12.24 4.97
CA LEU A 173 0.73 10.99 4.93
C LEU A 173 -0.77 11.28 4.89
N GLU A 174 -1.28 12.17 5.73
CA GLU A 174 -2.70 12.49 5.75
C GLU A 174 -3.19 13.12 4.46
N LYS A 175 -2.42 14.06 3.89
CA LYS A 175 -2.72 14.62 2.57
C LYS A 175 -2.76 13.54 1.50
N PHE A 176 -1.88 12.54 1.59
CA PHE A 176 -1.91 11.40 0.70
C PHE A 176 -3.17 10.56 0.87
N ILE A 177 -3.56 10.19 2.10
CA ILE A 177 -4.81 9.46 2.38
C ILE A 177 -6.04 10.22 1.86
N GLU A 178 -6.12 11.53 2.12
CA GLU A 178 -7.22 12.36 1.65
C GLU A 178 -7.26 12.41 0.13
N LYS A 179 -6.12 12.67 -0.54
CA LYS A 179 -6.02 12.68 -2.00
C LYS A 179 -6.43 11.34 -2.61
N MET A 180 -5.99 10.22 -2.04
CA MET A 180 -6.33 8.89 -2.56
C MET A 180 -7.81 8.56 -2.37
N SER A 181 -8.40 8.94 -1.24
CA SER A 181 -9.83 8.74 -0.97
C SER A 181 -10.76 9.66 -1.76
N ASP A 182 -10.25 10.76 -2.32
CA ASP A 182 -10.97 11.63 -3.26
C ASP A 182 -10.97 11.12 -4.71
N THR A 183 -10.25 10.03 -5.00
CA THR A 183 -10.17 9.47 -6.35
C THR A 183 -11.54 9.03 -6.85
N GLU A 184 -11.85 9.29 -8.12
CA GLU A 184 -13.01 8.69 -8.79
C GLU A 184 -12.61 7.32 -9.35
N LEU A 185 -13.40 6.29 -9.04
CA LEU A 185 -13.19 4.97 -9.64
C LEU A 185 -13.57 5.04 -11.13
N PRO A 186 -12.76 4.45 -12.04
CA PRO A 186 -13.07 4.43 -13.46
C PRO A 186 -14.46 3.83 -13.72
N GLU A 187 -15.31 4.59 -14.43
CA GLU A 187 -16.53 4.03 -15.00
C GLU A 187 -16.13 3.16 -16.21
N MET A 188 -16.62 1.92 -16.24
CA MET A 188 -16.41 0.99 -17.36
C MET A 188 -17.74 0.50 -17.93
#